data_AF-A0A6B3GYC5-F1
#
_entry.id   AF-A0A6B3GYC5-F1
#
_cell.length_a   1.000
_cell.length_b   1.000
_cell.length_c   1.000
_cell.angle_alpha   90.00
_cell.angle_beta   90.00
_cell.angle_gamma   90.00
#
_symmetry.space_group_name_H-M   'P 1'
#
loop_
_entity.id
_entity.type
_entity.pdbx_description
1 polymer ?
#
loop_
_entity_poly.entity_id
_entity_poly.type
_entity_poly.pdbx_seq_one_letter_code
_entity_poly.pdbx_strand_id
1 'polypeptide(L)'
;PAFAQSVEQVLAGHGYTPVLCTQLPGGATEDELVEQLVERGVGGIVFLSGLHADTSADPARYAALAERGVPFVLINGYNERISAAFVSPDDNAAVRMAVGHLADLGHRR
;
A
#
# COMPACT_ATOMS: atom_id res chain seq x y z
N PRO A 1 8.04 -6.04 8.59
CA PRO A 1 7.52 -6.87 9.73
C PRO A 1 6.49 -6.14 10.61
N ALA A 2 6.80 -4.95 11.17
CA ALA A 2 5.93 -4.27 12.15
C ALA A 2 4.50 -3.97 11.64
N PHE A 3 4.37 -3.47 10.40
CA PHE A 3 3.05 -3.19 9.80
C PHE A 3 2.21 -4.46 9.63
N ALA A 4 2.77 -5.50 9.01
CA ALA A 4 2.07 -6.77 8.78
C ALA A 4 1.58 -7.38 10.10
N GLN A 5 2.42 -7.40 11.14
CA GLN A 5 2.05 -7.89 12.47
C GLN A 5 0.92 -7.06 13.11
N SER A 6 0.99 -5.73 12.99
CA SER A 6 -0.05 -4.84 13.57
C SER A 6 -1.39 -5.04 12.86
N VAL A 7 -1.38 -5.15 11.53
CA VAL A 7 -2.59 -5.41 10.73
C VAL A 7 -3.16 -6.79 11.07
N GLU A 8 -2.32 -7.83 11.11
CA GLU A 8 -2.72 -9.19 11.49
C GLU A 8 -3.37 -9.25 12.87
N GLN A 9 -2.80 -8.58 13.87
CA GLN A 9 -3.37 -8.53 15.21
C GLN A 9 -4.78 -7.91 15.23
N VAL A 10 -4.99 -6.82 14.49
CA VAL A 10 -6.31 -6.18 14.39
C VAL A 10 -7.30 -7.07 13.63
N LEU A 11 -6.87 -7.69 12.53
CA LEU A 11 -7.71 -8.59 11.72
C LEU A 11 -8.14 -9.82 12.52
N ALA A 12 -7.21 -10.46 13.24
CA ALA A 12 -7.51 -11.59 14.11
C ALA A 12 -8.50 -11.20 15.22
N GLY A 13 -8.38 -10.00 15.80
CA GLY A 13 -9.32 -9.46 16.77
C GLY A 13 -10.76 -9.28 16.25
N HIS A 14 -10.92 -9.17 14.92
CA HIS A 14 -12.23 -9.09 14.25
C HIS A 14 -12.66 -10.41 13.59
N GLY A 15 -11.94 -11.52 13.84
CA GLY A 15 -12.28 -12.85 13.31
C GLY A 15 -11.87 -13.08 11.85
N TYR A 16 -11.00 -12.24 11.29
CA TYR A 16 -10.44 -12.45 9.95
C TYR A 16 -9.15 -13.26 10.02
N THR A 17 -8.96 -14.17 9.05
CA THR A 17 -7.71 -14.90 8.84
C THR A 17 -6.89 -14.19 7.76
N PRO A 18 -5.77 -13.54 8.11
CA PRO A 18 -4.94 -12.88 7.11
C PRO A 18 -4.12 -13.88 6.28
N VAL A 19 -3.99 -13.59 4.99
CA VAL A 19 -3.02 -14.23 4.10
C VAL A 19 -1.99 -13.17 3.72
N LEU A 20 -0.72 -13.42 4.07
CA LEU A 20 0.37 -12.49 3.78
C LEU A 20 1.05 -12.88 2.46
N CYS A 21 1.07 -11.93 1.53
CA CYS A 21 1.87 -11.99 0.31
C CYS A 21 3.01 -10.97 0.41
N THR A 22 4.22 -11.36 0.01
CA THR A 22 5.38 -10.46 -0.04
C THR A 22 5.92 -10.40 -1.47
N GLN A 23 6.03 -9.21 -2.03
CA GLN A 23 6.78 -9.04 -3.28
C GLN A 23 8.28 -9.14 -3.00
N LEU A 24 8.95 -9.94 -3.81
CA LEU A 24 10.39 -10.11 -3.82
C LEU A 24 10.91 -9.71 -5.21
N PRO A 25 12.11 -9.10 -5.32
CA PRO A 25 12.72 -8.88 -6.62
C PRO A 25 12.81 -10.18 -7.42
N GLY A 26 12.27 -10.19 -8.65
CA GLY A 26 12.20 -11.38 -9.50
C GLY A 26 11.17 -12.45 -9.07
N GLY A 27 10.35 -12.15 -8.05
CA GLY A 27 9.21 -12.98 -7.64
C GLY A 27 7.93 -12.60 -8.37
N ALA A 28 6.79 -13.05 -7.81
CA ALA A 28 5.48 -12.71 -8.31
C ALA A 28 5.24 -11.19 -8.30
N THR A 29 4.63 -10.71 -9.37
CA THR A 29 4.16 -9.33 -9.52
C THR A 29 2.97 -9.06 -8.58
N GLU A 30 2.69 -7.78 -8.32
CA GLU A 30 1.49 -7.41 -7.56
C GLU A 30 0.21 -7.95 -8.22
N ASP A 31 0.11 -7.87 -9.55
CA ASP A 31 -1.07 -8.32 -10.28
C ASP A 31 -1.28 -9.84 -10.12
N GLU A 32 -0.21 -10.65 -10.15
CA GLU A 32 -0.28 -12.10 -9.89
C GLU A 32 -0.67 -12.43 -8.45
N LEU A 33 -0.18 -11.66 -7.48
CA LEU A 33 -0.55 -11.83 -6.06
C LEU A 33 -2.00 -11.43 -5.81
N VAL A 34 -2.47 -10.36 -6.45
CA VAL A 34 -3.87 -9.93 -6.39
C VAL A 34 -4.76 -11.02 -6.97
N GLU A 35 -4.45 -11.56 -8.16
CA GLU A 35 -5.24 -12.63 -8.76
C GLU A 35 -5.33 -13.84 -7.84
N GLN A 36 -4.19 -14.27 -7.29
CA GLN A 36 -4.12 -15.35 -6.32
C GLN A 36 -5.00 -15.13 -5.07
N LEU A 37 -5.06 -13.90 -4.56
CA LEU A 37 -5.92 -13.56 -3.42
C LEU A 37 -7.40 -13.58 -3.82
N VAL A 38 -7.74 -13.04 -4.99
CA VAL A 38 -9.12 -13.03 -5.48
C VAL A 38 -9.62 -14.45 -5.77
N GLU A 39 -8.80 -15.31 -6.40
CA GLU A 39 -9.12 -16.73 -6.64
C GLU A 39 -9.39 -17.49 -5.34
N ARG A 40 -8.74 -17.10 -4.24
CA ARG A 40 -8.95 -17.68 -2.90
C ARG A 40 -10.20 -17.12 -2.20
N GLY A 41 -10.91 -16.16 -2.80
CA GLY A 41 -12.13 -15.59 -2.26
C GLY A 41 -11.91 -14.73 -1.02
N VAL A 42 -10.82 -13.97 -0.96
CA VAL A 42 -10.56 -13.05 0.17
C VAL A 42 -11.68 -12.02 0.31
N GLY A 43 -12.02 -11.68 1.56
CA GLY A 43 -13.02 -10.63 1.85
C GLY A 43 -12.52 -9.20 1.63
N GLY A 44 -11.22 -9.01 1.40
CA GLY A 44 -10.60 -7.72 1.09
C GLY A 44 -9.08 -7.80 1.06
N ILE A 45 -8.43 -6.75 0.56
CA ILE A 45 -6.97 -6.68 0.37
C ILE A 45 -6.41 -5.42 1.02
N VAL A 46 -5.28 -5.56 1.73
CA VAL A 46 -4.51 -4.42 2.27
C VAL A 46 -3.18 -4.34 1.52
N PHE A 47 -2.96 -3.25 0.79
CA PHE A 47 -1.69 -3.00 0.09
C PHE A 47 -0.77 -2.15 0.97
N LEU A 48 0.45 -2.64 1.21
CA LEU A 48 1.50 -1.94 1.96
C LEU A 48 2.60 -1.52 0.99
N SER A 49 2.64 -0.23 0.61
CA SER A 49 3.62 0.30 -0.36
C SER A 49 3.70 -0.49 -1.67
N GLY A 50 2.54 -0.88 -2.21
CA GLY A 50 2.43 -1.50 -3.53
C GLY A 50 2.68 -0.51 -4.67
N LEU A 51 2.32 -0.91 -5.88
CA LEU A 51 2.49 -0.11 -7.08
C LEU A 51 1.69 1.20 -7.05
N HIS A 52 0.72 1.37 -6.15
CA HIS A 52 0.04 2.65 -5.91
C HIS A 52 0.98 3.72 -5.37
N ALA A 53 2.07 3.33 -4.69
CA ALA A 53 3.09 4.23 -4.17
C ALA A 53 4.10 4.67 -5.26
N ASP A 54 4.13 3.97 -6.39
CA ASP A 54 4.91 4.36 -7.57
C ASP A 54 4.06 5.26 -8.49
N THR A 55 4.40 6.55 -8.53
CA THR A 55 3.65 7.52 -9.34
C THR A 55 3.78 7.26 -10.85
N SER A 56 4.77 6.49 -11.29
CA SER A 56 4.96 6.09 -12.69
C SER A 56 4.15 4.86 -13.09
N ALA A 57 3.67 4.08 -12.13
CA ALA A 57 2.88 2.89 -12.41
C ALA A 57 1.45 3.25 -12.85
N ASP A 58 0.85 2.35 -13.64
CA ASP A 58 -0.53 2.49 -14.09
C ASP A 58 -1.54 2.24 -12.95
N PRO A 59 -2.37 3.23 -12.56
CA PRO A 59 -3.38 3.06 -11.52
C PRO A 59 -4.59 2.23 -11.96
N ALA A 60 -4.78 1.95 -13.26
CA ALA A 60 -5.97 1.29 -13.79
C ALA A 60 -6.22 -0.10 -13.17
N ARG A 61 -5.17 -0.79 -12.70
CA ARG A 61 -5.28 -2.08 -11.98
C ARG A 61 -6.20 -2.01 -10.76
N TYR A 62 -6.20 -0.88 -10.04
CA TYR A 62 -7.02 -0.71 -8.84
C TYR A 62 -8.48 -0.44 -9.17
N ALA A 63 -8.74 0.22 -10.29
CA ALA A 63 -10.10 0.36 -10.81
C ALA A 63 -10.66 -1.01 -11.23
N ALA A 64 -9.88 -1.82 -11.94
CA ALA A 64 -10.26 -3.18 -12.31
C ALA A 64 -10.54 -4.07 -11.08
N LEU A 65 -9.73 -3.95 -10.02
CA LEU A 65 -9.99 -4.65 -8.76
C LEU A 65 -11.28 -4.19 -8.07
N ALA A 66 -11.55 -2.88 -8.08
CA ALA A 66 -12.80 -2.33 -7.54
C ALA A 66 -14.03 -2.82 -8.31
N GLU A 67 -13.95 -2.90 -9.64
CA GLU A 67 -15.01 -3.43 -10.51
C GLU A 67 -15.34 -4.91 -10.22
N ARG A 68 -14.35 -5.68 -9.76
CA ARG A 68 -14.55 -7.07 -9.29
C ARG A 68 -15.25 -7.16 -7.93
N GLY A 69 -15.52 -6.02 -7.27
CA GLY A 69 -16.23 -5.96 -5.99
C GLY A 69 -15.37 -6.34 -4.79
N VAL A 70 -14.04 -6.40 -4.93
CA VAL A 70 -13.13 -6.75 -3.83
C VAL A 70 -12.74 -5.47 -3.09
N PRO A 71 -13.10 -5.30 -1.80
CA PRO A 71 -12.71 -4.12 -1.04
C PRO A 71 -11.20 -4.07 -0.80
N PHE A 72 -10.60 -2.89 -0.84
CA PHE A 72 -9.18 -2.73 -0.52
C PHE A 72 -8.84 -1.38 0.11
N VAL A 73 -7.70 -1.36 0.81
CA VAL A 73 -7.09 -0.17 1.42
C VAL A 73 -5.63 -0.08 1.00
N LEU A 74 -5.16 1.16 0.78
CA LEU A 74 -3.81 1.47 0.34
C LEU A 74 -3.04 2.18 1.46
N ILE A 75 -1.88 1.64 1.84
CA ILE A 75 -1.06 2.16 2.94
C ILE A 75 0.32 2.55 2.41
N ASN A 76 0.91 3.62 2.98
CA ASN A 76 2.28 4.09 2.67
C ASN A 76 2.48 4.37 1.17
N GLY A 77 1.60 5.20 0.64
CA GLY A 77 1.59 5.70 -0.73
C GLY A 77 0.26 6.41 -0.98
N TYR A 78 0.28 7.50 -1.74
CA TYR A 78 -0.93 8.21 -2.14
C TYR A 78 -0.90 8.47 -3.64
N ASN A 79 -2.01 8.19 -4.30
CA ASN A 79 -2.17 8.45 -5.73
C ASN A 79 -3.61 8.91 -5.97
N GLU A 80 -3.77 10.19 -6.29
CA GLU A 80 -5.06 10.85 -6.50
C GLU A 80 -5.91 10.23 -7.62
N ARG A 81 -5.28 9.46 -8.51
CA ARG A 81 -5.95 8.78 -9.63
C ARG A 81 -6.66 7.49 -9.22
N ILE A 82 -6.48 7.03 -7.98
CA ILE A 82 -7.11 5.82 -7.47
C ILE A 82 -8.21 6.20 -6.48
N SER A 83 -9.44 5.74 -6.75
CA SER A 83 -10.58 5.93 -5.85
C SER A 83 -10.62 4.82 -4.78
N ALA A 84 -9.84 4.97 -3.72
CA ALA A 84 -9.77 4.03 -2.60
C ALA A 84 -9.54 4.74 -1.26
N ALA A 85 -9.64 4.00 -0.16
CA ALA A 85 -9.22 4.49 1.15
C ALA A 85 -7.69 4.44 1.26
N PHE A 86 -7.09 5.54 1.74
CA PHE A 86 -5.65 5.66 1.94
C PHE A 86 -5.31 5.90 3.40
N VAL A 87 -4.25 5.26 3.88
CA VAL A 87 -3.63 5.55 5.18
C VAL A 87 -2.14 5.76 4.96
N SER A 88 -1.73 7.02 4.85
CA SER A 88 -0.36 7.42 4.55
C SER A 88 0.00 8.67 5.35
N PRO A 89 1.28 8.86 5.72
CA PRO A 89 1.75 10.15 6.23
C PRO A 89 1.69 11.23 5.15
N ASP A 90 1.76 12.51 5.55
CA ASP A 90 1.99 13.60 4.62
C ASP A 90 3.48 13.62 4.22
N ASP A 91 3.80 12.89 3.15
CA ASP A 91 5.18 12.78 2.63
C ASP A 91 5.74 14.14 2.21
N ASN A 92 4.89 15.05 1.72
CA ASN A 92 5.33 16.40 1.36
C ASN A 92 5.75 17.19 2.60
N ALA A 93 4.97 17.13 3.68
CA ALA A 93 5.36 17.73 4.95
C ALA A 93 6.59 17.06 5.54
N ALA A 94 6.69 15.74 5.49
CA ALA A 94 7.83 14.97 5.97
C ALA A 94 9.13 15.40 5.27
N VAL A 95 9.12 15.48 3.93
CA VAL A 95 10.28 15.92 3.15
C VAL A 95 10.62 17.39 3.44
N ARG A 96 9.63 18.28 3.53
CA ARG A 96 9.88 19.69 3.89
C ARG A 96 10.54 19.81 5.27
N MET A 97 10.09 19.06 6.26
CA MET A 97 10.68 19.04 7.60
C MET A 97 12.12 18.51 7.56
N ALA A 98 12.36 17.40 6.85
CA ALA A 98 13.69 16.80 6.75
C ALA A 98 14.69 17.73 6.03
N VAL A 99 14.32 18.28 4.88
CA VAL A 99 15.17 19.20 4.11
C VAL A 99 15.37 20.52 4.85
N GLY A 100 14.32 21.03 5.50
CA GLY A 100 14.41 22.22 6.35
C GLY A 100 15.44 22.06 7.46
N HIS A 101 15.42 20.91 8.16
CA HIS A 101 16.39 20.60 9.20
C HIS A 101 17.83 20.57 8.66
N LEU A 102 18.05 19.99 7.48
CA LEU A 102 19.38 19.99 6.85
C LEU A 102 19.82 21.42 6.48
N ALA A 103 18.91 22.25 5.98
CA ALA A 103 19.21 23.64 5.66
C ALA A 103 19.58 24.47 6.90
N ASP A 104 18.92 24.23 8.03
CA ASP A 104 19.20 24.85 9.33
C ASP A 104 20.58 24.45 9.87
N LEU A 105 21.03 23.24 9.57
CA LEU A 105 22.40 22.77 9.86
C LEU A 105 23.46 23.33 8.88
N GLY A 106 23.06 24.13 7.89
CA GLY A 106 23.96 24.75 6.92
C GLY A 106 24.23 23.93 5.66
N HIS A 107 23.56 22.79 5.48
CA HIS A 107 23.64 22.04 4.23
C HIS A 107 22.99 22.83 3.09
N ARG A 108 23.58 22.75 1.89
CA ARG A 108 23.18 23.52 0.70
C ARG A 108 23.00 22.66 -0.55
N ARG A 109 23.49 21.42 -0.55
CA ARG A 109 23.42 20.43 -1.63
C ARG A 109 23.47 19.04 -1.04
#